data_AF-A0A8J6XX93-F1
#
_entry.id   AF-A0A8J6XX93-F1
#
_cell.length_a   1.000
_cell.length_b   1.000
_cell.length_c   1.000
_cell.angle_alpha   90.00
_cell.angle_beta   90.00
_cell.angle_gamma   90.00
#
_symmetry.space_group_name_H-M   'P 1'
#
loop_
_entity.id
_entity.type
_entity.pdbx_description
1 polymer ?
#
loop_
_entity_poly.entity_id
_entity_poly.type
_entity_poly.pdbx_seq_one_letter_code
_entity_poly.pdbx_strand_id
1 'polypeptide(L)'
;GDVRAGLWVALARWSLLKLRHHELDPRNWRPQILLFAGDPGKRAGLVRLASWFNQDRGIVTVCRLVVGDLDKLREVDQIRNEMDRELDEAGVVAFPEVDVVSDFETGVLDVAQANGIAGLHSNTLMFGWSRQKARLESQLRIMRAMAYAGKNTIITRLNWAHEPGSEKRVDIWWGGLQNNGDLMLLLAYLLRLNPEWRNSRITVRSVARDEEERELQLDGLAKLLPQTRIGADTEVLVKPDELSITEILHRISADADIVFLGLQEPEHGRESAYADRIIELAEGLNTCIFVRSAGEFAGRLI
;
A
#
# COMPACT_ATOMS: atom_id res chain seq x y z
N GLY A 1 -8.52 37.51 -14.56
CA GLY A 1 -8.12 36.09 -14.44
C GLY A 1 -6.70 35.97 -14.94
N ASP A 2 -5.85 35.26 -14.21
CA ASP A 2 -4.47 35.00 -14.65
C ASP A 2 -4.49 34.11 -15.89
N VAL A 3 -3.96 34.62 -17.01
CA VAL A 3 -3.91 33.91 -18.31
C VAL A 3 -3.18 32.57 -18.19
N ARG A 4 -2.21 32.45 -17.26
CA ARG A 4 -1.48 31.20 -17.02
C ARG A 4 -2.35 30.16 -16.30
N ALA A 5 -3.13 30.57 -15.31
CA ALA A 5 -4.06 29.68 -14.62
C ALA A 5 -5.10 29.09 -15.59
N GLY A 6 -5.62 29.92 -16.51
CA GLY A 6 -6.56 29.45 -17.55
C GLY A 6 -5.96 28.38 -18.47
N LEU A 7 -4.68 28.52 -18.85
CA LEU A 7 -3.97 27.54 -19.67
C LEU A 7 -3.82 26.19 -18.95
N TRP A 8 -3.41 26.20 -17.68
CA TRP A 8 -3.24 24.98 -16.90
C TRP A 8 -4.56 24.22 -16.73
N VAL A 9 -5.65 24.93 -16.43
CA VAL A 9 -6.99 24.31 -16.32
C VAL A 9 -7.43 23.71 -17.66
N ALA A 10 -7.19 24.40 -18.77
CA ALA A 10 -7.52 23.89 -20.10
C ALA A 10 -6.74 22.61 -20.43
N LEU A 11 -5.43 22.57 -20.11
CA LEU A 11 -4.59 21.40 -20.29
C LEU A 11 -5.05 20.22 -19.41
N ALA A 12 -5.29 20.47 -18.12
CA ALA A 12 -5.78 19.44 -17.19
C ALA A 12 -7.11 18.84 -17.66
N ARG A 13 -8.06 19.68 -18.07
CA ARG A 13 -9.35 19.22 -18.61
C ARG A 13 -9.17 18.38 -19.87
N TRP A 14 -8.31 18.80 -20.80
CA TRP A 14 -8.03 18.04 -22.01
C TRP A 14 -7.44 16.66 -21.69
N SER A 15 -6.48 16.59 -20.77
CA SER A 15 -5.86 15.33 -20.32
C SER A 15 -6.89 14.39 -19.68
N LEU A 16 -7.75 14.89 -18.79
CA LEU A 16 -8.82 14.10 -18.17
C LEU A 16 -9.80 13.52 -19.21
N LEU A 17 -10.18 14.32 -20.20
CA LEU A 17 -11.04 13.84 -21.30
C LEU A 17 -10.37 12.76 -22.15
N LYS A 18 -9.04 12.80 -22.30
CA LYS A 18 -8.29 11.73 -22.98
C LYS A 18 -8.21 10.47 -22.15
N LEU A 19 -7.90 10.59 -20.85
CA LEU A 19 -7.84 9.45 -19.92
C LEU A 19 -9.17 8.70 -19.84
N ARG A 20 -10.31 9.40 -19.84
CA ARG A 20 -11.64 8.79 -19.79
C ARG A 20 -11.91 7.76 -20.90
N HIS A 21 -11.29 7.91 -22.07
CA HIS A 21 -11.49 7.00 -23.21
C HIS A 21 -10.31 6.04 -23.43
N HIS A 22 -9.32 6.06 -22.54
CA HIS A 22 -8.17 5.18 -22.64
C HIS A 22 -8.48 3.85 -21.96
N GLU A 23 -8.30 2.73 -22.67
CA GLU A 23 -8.45 1.40 -22.08
C GLU A 23 -7.35 1.16 -21.04
N LEU A 24 -7.72 0.62 -19.89
CA LEU A 24 -6.77 0.29 -18.83
C LEU A 24 -6.09 -1.03 -19.19
N ASP A 25 -4.78 -0.98 -19.43
CA ASP A 25 -3.92 -2.17 -19.57
C ASP A 25 -3.29 -2.48 -18.20
N PRO A 26 -3.38 -3.72 -17.69
CA PRO A 26 -2.73 -4.12 -16.44
C PRO A 26 -1.25 -3.73 -16.35
N ARG A 27 -0.50 -3.78 -17.46
CA ARG A 27 0.93 -3.42 -17.52
C ARG A 27 1.18 -1.92 -17.30
N ASN A 28 0.19 -1.11 -17.64
CA ASN A 28 0.22 0.34 -17.47
C ASN A 28 -0.45 0.77 -16.16
N TRP A 29 -1.03 -0.17 -15.41
CA TRP A 29 -1.63 0.12 -14.11
C TRP A 29 -0.59 0.71 -13.16
N ARG A 30 -1.01 1.71 -12.38
CA ARG A 30 -0.18 2.33 -11.35
C ARG A 30 -1.01 2.54 -10.08
N PRO A 31 -0.39 2.42 -8.89
CA PRO A 31 -1.09 2.72 -7.66
C PRO A 31 -1.36 4.23 -7.58
N GLN A 32 -2.63 4.59 -7.58
CA GLN A 32 -3.15 5.92 -7.28
C GLN A 32 -3.54 5.90 -5.80
N ILE A 33 -2.68 6.46 -4.93
CA ILE A 33 -2.72 6.21 -3.50
C ILE A 33 -3.44 7.33 -2.78
N LEU A 34 -4.50 6.98 -2.06
CA LEU A 34 -5.10 7.83 -1.03
C LEU A 34 -4.55 7.42 0.33
N LEU A 35 -3.66 8.24 0.89
CA LEU A 35 -2.95 7.99 2.12
C LEU A 35 -3.63 8.68 3.30
N PHE A 36 -4.14 7.89 4.25
CA PHE A 36 -4.64 8.38 5.54
C PHE A 36 -3.51 8.39 6.58
N ALA A 37 -2.65 9.42 6.48
CA ALA A 37 -1.52 9.60 7.40
C ALA A 37 -1.92 10.30 8.71
N GLY A 38 -3.04 11.02 8.74
CA GLY A 38 -3.38 11.91 9.85
C GLY A 38 -2.49 13.16 9.80
N ASP A 39 -1.41 13.16 10.57
CA ASP A 39 -0.43 14.26 10.62
C ASP A 39 0.79 13.89 9.74
N PRO A 40 0.96 14.52 8.56
CA PRO A 40 2.01 14.15 7.61
C PRO A 40 3.41 14.48 8.11
N GLY A 41 3.63 15.60 8.79
CA GLY A 41 4.91 15.96 9.41
C GLY A 41 5.41 14.88 10.39
N LYS A 42 4.50 14.30 11.18
CA LYS A 42 4.84 13.17 12.09
C LYS A 42 5.02 11.83 11.37
N ARG A 43 4.63 11.73 10.10
CA ARG A 43 4.64 10.49 9.31
C ARG A 43 5.31 10.65 7.95
N ALA A 44 6.30 11.54 7.84
CA ALA A 44 7.01 11.80 6.60
C ALA A 44 7.55 10.52 5.93
N GLY A 45 8.04 9.55 6.72
CA GLY A 45 8.49 8.26 6.19
C GLY A 45 7.39 7.45 5.48
N LEU A 46 6.14 7.53 5.96
CA LEU A 46 4.99 6.84 5.36
C LEU A 46 4.56 7.53 4.06
N VAL A 47 4.59 8.87 4.06
CA VAL A 47 4.29 9.71 2.88
C VAL A 47 5.33 9.47 1.79
N ARG A 48 6.61 9.44 2.15
CA ARG A 48 7.71 9.12 1.23
C ARG A 48 7.59 7.72 0.63
N LEU A 49 7.23 6.72 1.45
CA LEU A 49 6.99 5.37 0.95
C LEU A 49 5.83 5.31 -0.05
N ALA A 50 4.73 6.03 0.21
CA ALA A 50 3.61 6.12 -0.74
C ALA A 50 4.07 6.74 -2.07
N SER A 51 4.88 7.79 -2.04
CA SER A 51 5.49 8.39 -3.23
C SER A 51 6.43 7.43 -3.97
N TRP A 52 7.22 6.61 -3.25
CA TRP A 52 8.06 5.59 -3.90
C TRP A 52 7.25 4.50 -4.60
N PHE A 53 6.10 4.10 -4.07
CA PHE A 53 5.20 3.20 -4.79
C PHE A 53 4.58 3.85 -6.02
N ASN A 54 4.53 5.17 -6.07
CA ASN A 54 3.93 5.93 -7.14
C ASN A 54 4.90 6.24 -8.30
N GLN A 55 6.21 6.33 -8.02
CA GLN A 55 7.29 6.57 -9.00
C GLN A 55 7.11 7.85 -9.83
N ASP A 56 6.57 8.91 -9.23
CA ASP A 56 6.29 10.21 -9.86
C ASP A 56 5.40 10.14 -11.11
N ARG A 57 4.66 9.04 -11.29
CA ARG A 57 3.82 8.77 -12.48
C ARG A 57 2.35 8.56 -12.16
N GLY A 58 2.02 8.23 -10.92
CA GLY A 58 0.65 8.28 -10.42
C GLY A 58 0.41 9.54 -9.61
N ILE A 59 -0.63 9.49 -8.80
CA ILE A 59 -1.05 10.52 -7.86
C ILE A 59 -1.04 9.95 -6.46
N VAL A 60 -0.40 10.68 -5.55
CA VAL A 60 -0.52 10.47 -4.12
C VAL A 60 -1.34 11.62 -3.56
N THR A 61 -2.43 11.28 -2.90
CA THR A 61 -3.23 12.24 -2.13
C THR A 61 -3.06 11.91 -0.67
N VAL A 62 -2.58 12.87 0.13
CA VAL A 62 -2.41 12.73 1.57
C VAL A 62 -3.60 13.35 2.25
N CYS A 63 -4.49 12.50 2.76
CA CYS A 63 -5.74 12.90 3.38
C CYS A 63 -5.61 12.96 4.91
N ARG A 64 -6.11 14.07 5.47
CA ARG A 64 -6.31 14.25 6.91
C ARG A 64 -7.79 14.42 7.20
N LEU A 65 -8.37 13.43 7.88
CA LEU A 65 -9.73 13.51 8.38
C LEU A 65 -9.77 14.27 9.71
N VAL A 66 -10.59 15.31 9.77
CA VAL A 66 -10.86 16.10 10.98
C VAL A 66 -12.24 15.71 11.50
N VAL A 67 -12.28 14.99 12.63
CA VAL A 67 -13.56 14.59 13.23
C VAL A 67 -14.22 15.81 13.89
N GLY A 68 -15.39 16.21 13.40
CA GLY A 68 -16.11 17.37 13.92
C GLY A 68 -17.24 17.85 13.00
N ASP A 69 -17.78 19.03 13.31
CA ASP A 69 -18.85 19.68 12.53
C ASP A 69 -18.25 20.68 11.54
N LEU A 70 -18.61 20.56 10.26
CA LEU A 70 -18.11 21.42 9.18
C LEU A 70 -18.36 22.92 9.46
N ASP A 71 -19.54 23.25 9.97
CA ASP A 71 -19.95 24.63 10.25
C ASP A 71 -19.13 25.30 11.36
N LYS A 72 -18.41 24.50 12.16
CA LYS A 72 -17.62 24.97 13.30
C LYS A 72 -16.12 25.05 12.99
N LEU A 73 -15.68 24.44 11.90
CA LEU A 73 -14.26 24.35 11.54
C LEU A 73 -13.91 25.39 10.48
N ARG A 74 -13.32 26.51 10.92
CA ARG A 74 -12.83 27.58 10.04
C ARG A 74 -11.40 27.39 9.56
N GLU A 75 -10.73 26.35 10.04
CA GLU A 75 -9.28 26.16 9.90
C GLU A 75 -8.90 25.14 8.80
N VAL A 76 -9.86 24.61 8.04
CA VAL A 76 -9.60 23.58 7.01
C VAL A 76 -8.55 24.03 6.01
N ASP A 77 -8.65 25.27 5.51
CA ASP A 77 -7.68 25.84 4.58
C ASP A 77 -6.30 26.04 5.24
N GLN A 78 -6.25 26.36 6.54
CA GLN A 78 -5.00 26.52 7.28
C GLN A 78 -4.30 25.17 7.43
N ILE A 79 -5.02 24.14 7.86
CA ILE A 79 -4.52 22.76 7.99
C ILE A 79 -4.02 22.27 6.62
N ARG A 80 -4.76 22.51 5.55
CA ARG A 80 -4.34 22.12 4.19
C ARG A 80 -3.05 22.81 3.77
N ASN A 81 -2.92 24.12 4.03
CA ASN A 81 -1.70 24.88 3.69
C ASN A 81 -0.49 24.45 4.56
N GLU A 82 -0.71 24.06 5.82
CA GLU A 82 0.33 23.48 6.67
C GLU A 82 0.80 22.14 6.12
N MET A 83 -0.13 21.25 5.76
CA MET A 83 0.19 19.98 5.12
C MET A 83 0.99 20.17 3.83
N ASP A 84 0.60 21.13 3.00
CA ASP A 84 1.31 21.46 1.75
C ASP A 84 2.78 21.81 2.01
N ARG A 85 3.04 22.66 3.01
CA ARG A 85 4.41 23.01 3.43
C ARG A 85 5.19 21.82 3.96
N GLU A 86 4.56 20.97 4.78
CA GLU A 86 5.21 19.77 5.31
C GLU A 86 5.59 18.78 4.20
N LEU A 87 4.77 18.68 3.14
CA LEU A 87 5.06 17.85 1.96
C LEU A 87 6.24 18.42 1.15
N ASP A 88 6.25 19.73 0.92
CA ASP A 88 7.34 20.45 0.24
C ASP A 88 8.67 20.32 0.98
N GLU A 89 8.67 20.53 2.31
CA GLU A 89 9.85 20.39 3.16
C GLU A 89 10.38 18.94 3.17
N ALA A 90 9.49 17.95 3.06
CA ALA A 90 9.87 16.54 2.92
C ALA A 90 10.34 16.18 1.50
N GLY A 91 10.21 17.09 0.53
CA GLY A 91 10.53 16.86 -0.87
C GLY A 91 9.64 15.81 -1.53
N VAL A 92 8.39 15.67 -1.09
CA VAL A 92 7.46 14.66 -1.60
C VAL A 92 6.40 15.30 -2.48
N VAL A 93 6.30 14.84 -3.72
CA VAL A 93 5.26 15.27 -4.66
C VAL A 93 3.95 14.55 -4.34
N ALA A 94 3.06 15.22 -3.61
CA ALA A 94 1.73 14.73 -3.26
C ALA A 94 0.72 15.87 -3.09
N PHE A 95 -0.58 15.57 -3.15
CA PHE A 95 -1.64 16.55 -2.94
C PHE A 95 -2.20 16.47 -1.52
N PRO A 96 -2.24 17.56 -0.74
CA PRO A 96 -2.91 17.56 0.57
C PRO A 96 -4.43 17.65 0.41
N GLU A 97 -5.16 16.80 1.12
CA GLU A 97 -6.62 16.78 1.20
C GLU A 97 -7.06 16.80 2.68
N VAL A 98 -8.05 17.62 3.02
CA VAL A 98 -8.56 17.76 4.39
C VAL A 98 -10.07 17.71 4.34
N ASP A 99 -10.65 16.72 5.02
CA ASP A 99 -12.09 16.49 5.05
C ASP A 99 -12.60 16.50 6.49
N VAL A 100 -13.72 17.19 6.71
CA VAL A 100 -14.40 17.19 8.00
C VAL A 100 -15.44 16.07 8.00
N VAL A 101 -15.36 15.19 8.99
CA VAL A 101 -16.18 13.97 9.06
C VAL A 101 -16.79 13.79 10.45
N SER A 102 -17.92 13.08 10.53
CA SER A 102 -18.57 12.77 11.82
C SER A 102 -17.80 11.74 12.65
N ASP A 103 -17.17 10.78 11.97
CA ASP A 103 -16.36 9.73 12.56
C ASP A 103 -15.33 9.23 11.54
N PHE A 104 -14.32 8.51 12.04
CA PHE A 104 -13.20 8.08 11.21
C PHE A 104 -13.60 6.98 10.20
N GLU A 105 -14.40 6.00 10.58
CA GLU A 105 -14.70 4.85 9.70
C GLU A 105 -15.56 5.29 8.52
N THR A 106 -16.70 5.91 8.81
CA THR A 106 -17.60 6.43 7.78
C THR A 106 -16.89 7.48 6.94
N GLY A 107 -16.12 8.37 7.58
CA GLY A 107 -15.35 9.41 6.89
C GLY A 107 -14.35 8.87 5.88
N VAL A 108 -13.61 7.80 6.22
CA VAL A 108 -12.71 7.15 5.26
C VAL A 108 -13.48 6.58 4.07
N LEU A 109 -14.62 5.91 4.32
CA LEU A 109 -15.43 5.32 3.26
C LEU A 109 -15.98 6.39 2.30
N ASP A 110 -16.49 7.49 2.84
CA ASP A 110 -17.07 8.58 2.06
C ASP A 110 -16.01 9.26 1.19
N VAL A 111 -14.88 9.64 1.79
CA VAL A 111 -13.77 10.29 1.07
C VAL A 111 -13.18 9.35 0.03
N ALA A 112 -12.94 8.07 0.37
CA ALA A 112 -12.35 7.12 -0.57
C ALA A 112 -13.24 6.83 -1.79
N GLN A 113 -14.56 6.87 -1.63
CA GLN A 113 -15.52 6.72 -2.72
C GLN A 113 -15.64 7.98 -3.57
N ALA A 114 -15.59 9.16 -2.95
CA ALA A 114 -15.71 10.45 -3.63
C ALA A 114 -14.40 10.94 -4.27
N ASN A 115 -13.24 10.43 -3.83
CA ASN A 115 -11.93 10.92 -4.23
C ASN A 115 -11.67 10.77 -5.74
N GLY A 116 -11.19 11.86 -6.34
CA GLY A 116 -10.80 11.96 -7.74
C GLY A 116 -11.83 12.63 -8.66
N ILE A 117 -11.50 12.71 -9.95
CA ILE A 117 -12.34 13.37 -10.95
C ILE A 117 -12.17 12.72 -12.33
N ALA A 118 -13.29 12.52 -13.03
CA ALA A 118 -13.33 12.17 -14.46
C ALA A 118 -12.45 10.95 -14.86
N GLY A 119 -12.46 9.89 -14.07
CA GLY A 119 -11.70 8.65 -14.32
C GLY A 119 -10.33 8.63 -13.66
N LEU A 120 -9.85 9.77 -13.14
CA LEU A 120 -8.64 9.83 -12.33
C LEU A 120 -9.02 9.78 -10.85
N HIS A 121 -9.00 8.58 -10.28
CA HIS A 121 -9.39 8.32 -8.90
C HIS A 121 -8.32 7.48 -8.21
N SER A 122 -8.27 7.55 -6.87
CA SER A 122 -7.50 6.58 -6.11
C SER A 122 -7.96 5.16 -6.43
N ASN A 123 -7.03 4.22 -6.49
CA ASN A 123 -7.32 2.79 -6.63
C ASN A 123 -6.73 1.98 -5.47
N THR A 124 -5.98 2.65 -4.58
CA THR A 124 -5.30 2.05 -3.45
C THR A 124 -5.45 2.96 -2.24
N LEU A 125 -5.96 2.41 -1.13
CA LEU A 125 -5.97 3.07 0.16
C LEU A 125 -4.72 2.69 0.93
N MET A 126 -4.10 3.64 1.60
CA MET A 126 -2.91 3.37 2.42
C MET A 126 -3.09 3.94 3.82
N PHE A 127 -2.73 3.13 4.81
CA PHE A 127 -2.81 3.49 6.23
C PHE A 127 -1.47 3.25 6.93
N GLY A 128 -1.17 4.11 7.89
CA GLY A 128 -0.13 3.80 8.88
C GLY A 128 -0.65 2.83 9.93
N TRP A 129 0.19 1.89 10.33
CA TRP A 129 -0.07 0.96 11.42
C TRP A 129 -0.37 1.69 12.73
N SER A 130 -1.32 1.16 13.49
CA SER A 130 -1.67 1.66 14.81
C SER A 130 -1.25 0.67 15.89
N ARG A 131 -0.67 1.16 16.99
CA ARG A 131 -0.45 0.35 18.20
C ARG A 131 -1.75 0.04 18.95
N GLN A 132 -2.81 0.81 18.69
CA GLN A 132 -4.14 0.55 19.24
C GLN A 132 -4.87 -0.45 18.36
N LYS A 133 -5.14 -1.65 18.90
CA LYS A 133 -5.84 -2.75 18.21
C LYS A 133 -7.19 -2.30 17.61
N ALA A 134 -8.00 -1.54 18.34
CA ALA A 134 -9.28 -1.05 17.86
C ALA A 134 -9.19 -0.25 16.54
N ARG A 135 -8.10 0.49 16.32
CA ARG A 135 -7.88 1.21 15.05
C ARG A 135 -7.47 0.26 13.91
N LEU A 136 -6.80 -0.84 14.23
CA LEU A 136 -6.49 -1.86 13.23
C LEU A 136 -7.75 -2.62 12.82
N GLU A 137 -8.61 -2.96 13.78
CA GLU A 137 -9.94 -3.53 13.50
C GLU A 137 -10.78 -2.61 12.61
N SER A 138 -10.74 -1.31 12.88
CA SER A 138 -11.35 -0.25 12.07
C SER A 138 -10.83 -0.27 10.62
N GLN A 139 -9.50 -0.28 10.45
CA GLN A 139 -8.87 -0.38 9.13
C GLN A 139 -9.23 -1.67 8.39
N LEU A 140 -9.39 -2.79 9.09
CA LEU A 140 -9.80 -4.07 8.51
C LEU A 140 -11.27 -4.05 8.05
N ARG A 141 -12.17 -3.39 8.78
CA ARG A 141 -13.56 -3.16 8.34
C ARG A 141 -13.61 -2.29 7.08
N ILE A 142 -12.85 -1.20 7.08
CA ILE A 142 -12.71 -0.31 5.93
C ILE A 142 -12.16 -1.08 4.72
N MET A 143 -11.09 -1.86 4.91
CA MET A 143 -10.50 -2.70 3.87
C MET A 143 -11.55 -3.61 3.22
N ARG A 144 -12.34 -4.31 4.02
CA ARG A 144 -13.40 -5.19 3.51
C ARG A 144 -14.45 -4.40 2.71
N ALA A 145 -14.94 -3.29 3.25
CA ALA A 145 -15.92 -2.46 2.55
C ALA A 145 -15.39 -1.93 1.21
N MET A 146 -14.14 -1.43 1.21
CA MET A 146 -13.52 -0.83 0.02
C MET A 146 -13.04 -1.86 -1.00
N ALA A 147 -12.89 -3.13 -0.60
CA ALA A 147 -12.67 -4.22 -1.53
C ALA A 147 -13.86 -4.40 -2.49
N TYR A 148 -15.11 -4.23 -2.00
CA TYR A 148 -16.30 -4.23 -2.86
C TYR A 148 -16.34 -3.04 -3.84
N ALA A 149 -15.69 -1.93 -3.49
CA ALA A 149 -15.50 -0.77 -4.37
C ALA A 149 -14.27 -0.90 -5.29
N GLY A 150 -13.62 -2.07 -5.34
CA GLY A 150 -12.47 -2.33 -6.19
C GLY A 150 -11.20 -1.59 -5.78
N LYS A 151 -11.06 -1.19 -4.50
CA LYS A 151 -9.86 -0.49 -4.01
C LYS A 151 -8.92 -1.48 -3.31
N ASN A 152 -7.65 -1.43 -3.68
CA ASN A 152 -6.59 -2.10 -2.95
C ASN A 152 -6.40 -1.44 -1.57
N THR A 153 -5.86 -2.18 -0.60
CA THR A 153 -5.51 -1.63 0.72
C THR A 153 -4.08 -1.99 1.09
N ILE A 154 -3.36 -1.01 1.63
CA ILE A 154 -2.02 -1.15 2.20
C ILE A 154 -2.06 -0.67 3.65
N ILE A 155 -1.58 -1.50 4.58
CA ILE A 155 -1.36 -1.10 5.98
C ILE A 155 0.12 -1.26 6.29
N THR A 156 0.77 -0.17 6.69
CA THR A 156 2.23 -0.15 6.84
C THR A 156 2.66 0.09 8.28
N ARG A 157 3.36 -0.89 8.86
CA ARG A 157 4.14 -0.73 10.07
C ARG A 157 5.55 -0.31 9.69
N LEU A 158 5.80 0.99 9.74
CA LEU A 158 7.09 1.55 9.35
C LEU A 158 8.08 1.47 10.51
N ASN A 159 9.21 0.80 10.26
CA ASN A 159 10.36 0.78 11.16
C ASN A 159 11.62 0.65 10.30
N TRP A 160 12.24 1.80 9.98
CA TRP A 160 13.47 1.83 9.20
C TRP A 160 14.64 1.35 10.06
N ALA A 161 14.87 0.05 10.09
CA ALA A 161 16.04 -0.55 10.69
C ALA A 161 16.93 -1.04 9.54
N HIS A 162 17.89 -0.19 9.17
CA HIS A 162 18.90 -0.53 8.16
C HIS A 162 20.28 -0.13 8.69
N GLU A 163 21.20 -1.09 8.70
CA GLU A 163 22.59 -0.82 9.05
C GLU A 163 23.32 -0.22 7.83
N PRO A 164 23.98 0.94 7.96
CA PRO A 164 24.72 1.53 6.85
C PRO A 164 25.75 0.57 6.26
N GLY A 165 25.59 0.23 4.97
CA GLY A 165 26.51 -0.64 4.24
C GLY A 165 26.07 -2.08 4.07
N SER A 166 24.93 -2.50 4.66
CA SER A 166 24.33 -3.80 4.35
C SER A 166 23.54 -3.77 3.03
N GLU A 167 23.39 -4.93 2.39
CA GLU A 167 22.53 -5.06 1.23
C GLU A 167 21.06 -4.98 1.67
N LYS A 168 20.29 -4.05 1.08
CA LYS A 168 18.86 -3.92 1.41
C LYS A 168 18.10 -5.15 0.95
N ARG A 169 17.33 -5.76 1.85
CA ARG A 169 16.55 -6.97 1.59
C ARG A 169 15.06 -6.71 1.70
N VAL A 170 14.33 -7.14 0.68
CA VAL A 170 12.87 -7.12 0.62
C VAL A 170 12.37 -8.55 0.48
N ASP A 171 11.63 -9.01 1.49
CA ASP A 171 11.00 -10.32 1.46
C ASP A 171 9.49 -10.19 1.15
N ILE A 172 8.98 -11.02 0.25
CA ILE A 172 7.56 -11.06 -0.10
C ILE A 172 7.01 -12.44 0.24
N TRP A 173 6.14 -12.50 1.24
CA TRP A 173 5.52 -13.76 1.66
C TRP A 173 4.23 -14.01 0.88
N TRP A 174 4.36 -14.85 -0.14
CA TRP A 174 3.30 -15.20 -1.07
C TRP A 174 2.62 -16.51 -0.64
N GLY A 175 1.52 -16.38 0.12
CA GLY A 175 0.72 -17.53 0.56
C GLY A 175 -0.44 -17.93 -0.35
N GLY A 176 -0.54 -17.37 -1.57
CA GLY A 176 -1.66 -17.63 -2.50
C GLY A 176 -2.99 -17.00 -2.09
N LEU A 177 -3.02 -16.32 -0.94
CA LEU A 177 -4.21 -15.68 -0.39
C LEU A 177 -4.69 -14.53 -1.28
N GLN A 178 -5.93 -14.66 -1.77
CA GLN A 178 -6.72 -13.60 -2.39
C GLN A 178 -6.00 -12.81 -3.50
N ASN A 179 -5.10 -13.47 -4.25
CA ASN A 179 -4.34 -12.88 -5.34
C ASN A 179 -3.59 -11.58 -4.96
N ASN A 180 -3.04 -11.50 -3.74
CA ASN A 180 -2.30 -10.32 -3.30
C ASN A 180 -0.87 -10.24 -3.88
N GLY A 181 -0.32 -11.36 -4.34
CA GLY A 181 1.10 -11.49 -4.64
C GLY A 181 1.60 -10.63 -5.80
N ASP A 182 0.76 -10.44 -6.82
CA ASP A 182 1.10 -9.59 -7.97
C ASP A 182 1.26 -8.13 -7.57
N LEU A 183 0.35 -7.60 -6.75
CA LEU A 183 0.42 -6.24 -6.22
C LEU A 183 1.62 -6.09 -5.28
N MET A 184 1.89 -7.05 -4.40
CA MET A 184 3.07 -7.00 -3.53
C MET A 184 4.37 -6.97 -4.33
N LEU A 185 4.47 -7.81 -5.36
CA LEU A 185 5.64 -7.86 -6.23
C LEU A 185 5.79 -6.58 -7.06
N LEU A 186 4.68 -6.04 -7.58
CA LEU A 186 4.66 -4.75 -8.25
C LEU A 186 5.14 -3.62 -7.32
N LEU A 187 4.64 -3.56 -6.08
CA LEU A 187 5.05 -2.54 -5.10
C LEU A 187 6.55 -2.64 -4.77
N ALA A 188 7.08 -3.86 -4.59
CA ALA A 188 8.50 -4.09 -4.38
C ALA A 188 9.36 -3.68 -5.59
N TYR A 189 8.86 -3.93 -6.81
CA TYR A 189 9.52 -3.45 -8.03
C TYR A 189 9.52 -1.93 -8.13
N LEU A 190 8.36 -1.30 -7.90
CA LEU A 190 8.24 0.16 -7.92
C LEU A 190 9.17 0.78 -6.87
N LEU A 191 9.32 0.16 -5.71
CA LEU A 191 10.33 0.55 -4.73
C LEU A 191 11.75 0.50 -5.33
N ARG A 192 12.17 -0.57 -6.01
CA ARG A 192 13.51 -0.64 -6.66
C ARG A 192 13.75 0.40 -7.74
N LEU A 193 12.74 1.07 -8.26
CA LEU A 193 12.96 2.11 -9.25
C LEU A 193 13.48 3.41 -8.62
N ASN A 194 13.31 3.61 -7.31
CA ASN A 194 13.89 4.76 -6.62
C ASN A 194 15.39 4.55 -6.28
N PRO A 195 16.20 5.61 -6.19
CA PRO A 195 17.64 5.51 -5.94
C PRO A 195 18.01 4.84 -4.61
N GLU A 196 17.20 5.04 -3.56
CA GLU A 196 17.50 4.49 -2.23
C GLU A 196 17.38 2.97 -2.19
N TRP A 197 16.51 2.38 -3.03
CA TRP A 197 16.23 0.94 -3.02
C TRP A 197 16.67 0.23 -4.30
N ARG A 198 17.34 0.90 -5.24
CA ARG A 198 17.71 0.35 -6.56
C ARG A 198 18.46 -0.99 -6.49
N ASN A 199 19.33 -1.12 -5.50
CA ASN A 199 20.16 -2.30 -5.31
C ASN A 199 19.57 -3.29 -4.29
N SER A 200 18.30 -3.14 -3.91
CA SER A 200 17.72 -4.10 -2.97
C SER A 200 17.50 -5.46 -3.62
N ARG A 201 17.72 -6.51 -2.83
CA ARG A 201 17.43 -7.89 -3.19
C ARG A 201 15.99 -8.21 -2.84
N ILE A 202 15.20 -8.61 -3.84
CA ILE A 202 13.82 -9.05 -3.64
C ILE A 202 13.80 -10.58 -3.62
N THR A 203 13.23 -11.16 -2.58
CA THR A 203 12.98 -12.61 -2.49
C THR A 203 11.50 -12.89 -2.31
N VAL A 204 10.90 -13.63 -3.24
CA VAL A 204 9.53 -14.15 -3.13
C VAL A 204 9.60 -15.48 -2.39
N ARG A 205 8.93 -15.53 -1.24
CA ARG A 205 8.94 -16.64 -0.29
C ARG A 205 7.57 -17.29 -0.22
N SER A 206 7.52 -18.61 -0.23
CA SER A 206 6.29 -19.37 0.02
C SER A 206 6.53 -20.58 0.90
N VAL A 207 5.46 -21.11 1.47
CA VAL A 207 5.47 -22.29 2.34
C VAL A 207 4.55 -23.34 1.74
N ALA A 208 5.11 -24.49 1.43
CA ALA A 208 4.43 -25.68 0.94
C ALA A 208 4.21 -26.67 2.09
N ARG A 209 3.17 -27.50 1.99
CA ARG A 209 2.89 -28.54 3.00
C ARG A 209 3.78 -29.77 2.83
N ASP A 210 4.17 -30.06 1.61
CA ASP A 210 4.99 -31.21 1.23
C ASP A 210 5.89 -30.86 0.03
N GLU A 211 6.74 -31.80 -0.37
CA GLU A 211 7.70 -31.61 -1.46
C GLU A 211 7.01 -31.51 -2.83
N GLU A 212 5.88 -32.18 -3.02
CA GLU A 212 5.11 -32.11 -4.28
C GLU A 212 4.53 -30.71 -4.47
N GLU A 213 3.90 -30.14 -3.43
CA GLU A 213 3.42 -28.76 -3.44
C GLU A 213 4.58 -27.77 -3.65
N ARG A 214 5.75 -28.04 -3.06
CA ARG A 214 6.94 -27.20 -3.25
C ARG A 214 7.38 -27.14 -4.70
N GLU A 215 7.46 -28.29 -5.38
CA GLU A 215 7.83 -28.35 -6.80
C GLU A 215 6.80 -27.59 -7.68
N LEU A 216 5.50 -27.77 -7.41
CA LEU A 216 4.44 -27.06 -8.13
C LEU A 216 4.52 -25.54 -7.95
N GLN A 217 4.75 -25.06 -6.71
CA GLN A 217 4.88 -23.64 -6.43
C GLN A 217 6.14 -23.05 -7.08
N LEU A 218 7.27 -23.77 -7.07
CA LEU A 218 8.51 -23.34 -7.74
C LEU A 218 8.31 -23.21 -9.25
N ASP A 219 7.67 -24.19 -9.90
CA ASP A 219 7.36 -24.13 -11.33
C ASP A 219 6.42 -22.97 -11.67
N GLY A 220 5.40 -22.74 -10.83
CA GLY A 220 4.49 -21.60 -10.97
C GLY A 220 5.21 -20.25 -10.89
N LEU A 221 6.07 -20.06 -9.88
CA LEU A 221 6.85 -18.83 -9.72
C LEU A 221 7.87 -18.65 -10.86
N ALA A 222 8.53 -19.72 -11.29
CA ALA A 222 9.48 -19.70 -12.40
C ALA A 222 8.83 -19.31 -13.74
N LYS A 223 7.53 -19.57 -13.93
CA LYS A 223 6.78 -19.13 -15.11
C LYS A 223 6.32 -17.67 -15.03
N LEU A 224 6.01 -17.18 -13.83
CA LEU A 224 5.50 -15.84 -13.60
C LEU A 224 6.62 -14.79 -13.61
N LEU A 225 7.70 -15.00 -12.85
CA LEU A 225 8.70 -13.97 -12.59
C LEU A 225 9.48 -13.48 -13.83
N PRO A 226 9.88 -14.33 -14.80
CA PRO A 226 10.61 -13.86 -15.98
C PRO A 226 9.84 -12.84 -16.82
N GLN A 227 8.50 -12.91 -16.82
CA GLN A 227 7.64 -12.00 -17.57
C GLN A 227 7.67 -10.58 -17.01
N THR A 228 7.98 -10.46 -15.72
CA THR A 228 7.90 -9.19 -14.98
C THR A 228 9.15 -8.31 -15.11
N ARG A 229 10.30 -8.90 -15.50
CA ARG A 229 11.64 -8.25 -15.48
C ARG A 229 12.06 -7.67 -14.12
N ILE A 230 11.37 -8.04 -13.02
CA ILE A 230 11.59 -7.47 -11.68
C ILE A 230 12.90 -7.98 -11.05
N GLY A 231 13.43 -9.12 -11.52
CA GLY A 231 14.67 -9.71 -11.01
C GLY A 231 14.57 -10.04 -9.52
N ALA A 232 13.67 -10.97 -9.18
CA ALA A 232 13.43 -11.45 -7.84
C ALA A 232 13.85 -12.91 -7.71
N ASP A 233 14.44 -13.25 -6.56
CA ASP A 233 14.75 -14.63 -6.18
C ASP A 233 13.48 -15.34 -5.68
N THR A 234 13.46 -16.66 -5.76
CA THR A 234 12.37 -17.49 -5.25
C THR A 234 12.88 -18.47 -4.23
N GLU A 235 12.16 -18.58 -3.12
CA GLU A 235 12.42 -19.61 -2.11
C GLU A 235 11.09 -20.22 -1.64
N VAL A 236 10.92 -21.52 -1.88
CA VAL A 236 9.75 -22.27 -1.39
C VAL A 236 10.23 -23.28 -0.36
N LEU A 237 9.66 -23.18 0.83
CA LEU A 237 10.03 -23.96 2.00
C LEU A 237 8.96 -25.03 2.24
N VAL A 238 9.37 -26.26 2.54
CA VAL A 238 8.45 -27.26 3.10
C VAL A 238 8.26 -26.95 4.58
N LYS A 239 7.01 -26.83 5.03
CA LYS A 239 6.68 -26.50 6.42
C LYS A 239 7.15 -27.63 7.35
N PRO A 240 8.06 -27.37 8.30
CA PRO A 240 8.37 -28.34 9.36
C PRO A 240 7.14 -28.57 10.25
N ASP A 241 6.96 -29.79 10.75
CA ASP A 241 5.79 -30.16 11.56
C ASP A 241 5.74 -29.36 12.87
N GLU A 242 6.90 -29.10 13.47
CA GLU A 242 7.03 -28.45 14.78
C GLU A 242 6.90 -26.92 14.73
N LEU A 243 6.95 -26.31 13.54
CA LEU A 243 6.96 -24.85 13.40
C LEU A 243 5.66 -24.33 12.79
N SER A 244 5.14 -23.26 13.38
CA SER A 244 4.09 -22.45 12.79
C SER A 244 4.64 -21.58 11.65
N ILE A 245 3.74 -21.09 10.77
CA ILE A 245 4.12 -20.16 9.68
C ILE A 245 4.73 -18.88 10.26
N THR A 246 4.20 -18.38 11.38
CA THR A 246 4.71 -17.19 12.08
C THR A 246 6.17 -17.40 12.53
N GLU A 247 6.49 -18.55 13.13
CA GLU A 247 7.86 -18.83 13.56
C GLU A 247 8.83 -18.96 12.38
N ILE A 248 8.40 -19.57 11.27
CA ILE A 248 9.22 -19.65 10.05
C ILE A 248 9.47 -18.24 9.50
N LEU A 249 8.42 -17.41 9.42
CA LEU A 249 8.50 -16.01 9.01
C LEU A 249 9.52 -15.23 9.84
N HIS A 250 9.41 -15.29 11.17
CA HIS A 250 10.31 -14.57 12.07
C HIS A 250 11.75 -15.07 11.97
N ARG A 251 11.98 -16.38 11.86
CA ARG A 251 13.34 -16.93 11.72
C ARG A 251 14.04 -16.47 10.44
N ILE A 252 13.29 -16.32 9.37
CA ILE A 252 13.85 -16.07 8.04
C ILE A 252 13.95 -14.58 7.71
N SER A 253 12.95 -13.79 8.13
CA SER A 253 12.78 -12.40 7.70
C SER A 253 13.00 -11.36 8.82
N ALA A 254 13.48 -11.76 10.00
CA ALA A 254 13.77 -10.82 11.10
C ALA A 254 14.79 -9.73 10.72
N ASP A 255 15.75 -10.06 9.86
CA ASP A 255 16.79 -9.15 9.37
C ASP A 255 16.43 -8.46 8.05
N ALA A 256 15.28 -8.78 7.45
CA ALA A 256 14.83 -8.11 6.23
C ALA A 256 14.46 -6.65 6.53
N ASP A 257 14.82 -5.72 5.64
CA ASP A 257 14.47 -4.31 5.82
C ASP A 257 12.96 -4.09 5.64
N ILE A 258 12.37 -4.78 4.66
CA ILE A 258 10.92 -4.76 4.37
C ILE A 258 10.40 -6.17 4.18
N VAL A 259 9.30 -6.47 4.85
CA VAL A 259 8.53 -7.70 4.67
C VAL A 259 7.13 -7.37 4.16
N PHE A 260 6.79 -7.86 2.97
CA PHE A 260 5.44 -7.80 2.42
C PHE A 260 4.64 -9.04 2.82
N LEU A 261 3.41 -8.82 3.29
CA LEU A 261 2.48 -9.86 3.73
C LEU A 261 1.10 -9.63 3.10
N GLY A 262 0.48 -10.69 2.59
CA GLY A 262 -0.88 -10.62 2.07
C GLY A 262 -1.92 -10.51 3.20
N LEU A 263 -2.89 -9.62 3.04
CA LEU A 263 -4.07 -9.53 3.89
C LEU A 263 -5.18 -10.44 3.36
N GLN A 264 -5.81 -11.16 4.28
CA GLN A 264 -7.04 -11.86 4.05
C GLN A 264 -8.19 -10.96 4.51
N GLU A 265 -9.27 -10.95 3.74
CA GLU A 265 -10.52 -10.35 4.16
C GLU A 265 -11.14 -11.14 5.32
N PRO A 266 -11.22 -10.57 6.55
CA PRO A 266 -11.85 -11.26 7.67
C PRO A 266 -13.36 -11.26 7.50
N GLU A 267 -14.01 -12.35 7.91
CA GLU A 267 -15.48 -12.39 8.05
C GLU A 267 -15.98 -11.29 8.99
N HIS A 268 -17.23 -10.88 8.81
CA HIS A 268 -17.87 -9.90 9.71
C HIS A 268 -17.81 -10.38 11.17
N GLY A 269 -17.32 -9.53 12.07
CA GLY A 269 -17.17 -9.84 13.50
C GLY A 269 -15.89 -10.62 13.84
N ARG A 270 -15.08 -11.01 12.85
CA ARG A 270 -13.78 -11.69 13.05
C ARG A 270 -12.58 -10.74 12.98
N GLU A 271 -12.80 -9.44 12.84
CA GLU A 271 -11.74 -8.45 12.66
C GLU A 271 -10.80 -8.40 13.86
N SER A 272 -11.33 -8.56 15.08
CA SER A 272 -10.52 -8.54 16.31
C SER A 272 -9.54 -9.71 16.37
N ALA A 273 -9.99 -10.92 16.05
CA ALA A 273 -9.13 -12.11 16.00
C ALA A 273 -8.11 -12.00 14.85
N TYR A 274 -8.52 -11.46 13.70
CA TYR A 274 -7.61 -11.24 12.58
C TYR A 274 -6.57 -10.16 12.88
N ALA A 275 -6.94 -9.10 13.61
CA ALA A 275 -6.04 -8.07 14.10
C ALA A 275 -4.95 -8.67 15.00
N ASP A 276 -5.30 -9.56 15.94
CA ASP A 276 -4.31 -10.25 16.78
C ASP A 276 -3.30 -11.04 15.94
N ARG A 277 -3.78 -11.78 14.95
CA ARG A 277 -2.92 -12.56 14.04
C ARG A 277 -1.93 -11.67 13.27
N ILE A 278 -2.37 -10.55 12.70
CA ILE A 278 -1.45 -9.66 11.96
C ILE A 278 -0.51 -8.89 12.89
N ILE A 279 -0.91 -8.63 14.14
CA ILE A 279 -0.03 -8.08 15.18
C ILE A 279 1.09 -9.07 15.48
N GLU A 280 0.76 -10.34 15.71
CA GLU A 280 1.71 -11.42 15.96
C GLU A 280 2.68 -11.61 14.78
N LEU A 281 2.16 -11.64 13.54
CA LEU A 281 2.99 -11.73 12.34
C LEU A 281 3.99 -10.56 12.22
N ALA A 282 3.58 -9.35 12.58
CA ALA A 282 4.42 -8.15 12.48
C ALA A 282 5.41 -7.99 13.64
N GLU A 283 5.28 -8.77 14.70
CA GLU A 283 6.14 -8.68 15.87
C GLU A 283 7.58 -9.12 15.54
N GLY A 284 8.58 -8.47 16.12
CA GLY A 284 10.01 -8.80 15.88
C GLY A 284 10.56 -8.44 14.49
N LEU A 285 9.71 -8.12 13.52
CA LEU A 285 10.12 -7.68 12.19
C LEU A 285 10.40 -6.17 12.14
N ASN A 286 11.18 -5.76 11.14
CA ASN A 286 11.45 -4.35 10.84
C ASN A 286 10.22 -3.66 10.21
N THR A 287 10.31 -3.23 8.95
CA THR A 287 9.14 -2.66 8.27
C THR A 287 8.26 -3.77 7.71
N CYS A 288 6.97 -3.76 8.09
CA CYS A 288 5.98 -4.70 7.56
C CYS A 288 4.92 -3.97 6.73
N ILE A 289 4.65 -4.49 5.55
CA ILE A 289 3.69 -3.93 4.61
C ILE A 289 2.63 -4.99 4.30
N PHE A 290 1.45 -4.77 4.82
CA PHE A 290 0.30 -5.64 4.64
C PHE A 290 -0.52 -5.18 3.44
N VAL A 291 -0.82 -6.08 2.50
CA VAL A 291 -1.41 -5.73 1.20
C VAL A 291 -2.64 -6.58 0.89
N ARG A 292 -3.73 -5.92 0.51
CA ARG A 292 -4.95 -6.52 -0.05
C ARG A 292 -5.16 -6.01 -1.47
N SER A 293 -5.19 -6.91 -2.45
CA SER A 293 -5.45 -6.62 -3.86
C SER A 293 -6.92 -6.88 -4.22
N ALA A 294 -7.72 -5.83 -4.39
CA ALA A 294 -9.14 -5.94 -4.72
C ALA A 294 -9.54 -5.20 -6.02
N GLY A 295 -8.57 -4.58 -6.70
CA GLY A 295 -8.80 -3.91 -7.97
C GLY A 295 -9.14 -4.86 -9.12
N GLU A 296 -9.59 -4.28 -10.24
CA GLU A 296 -10.00 -5.01 -11.44
C GLU A 296 -8.92 -5.95 -12.01
N PHE A 297 -7.64 -5.66 -11.72
CA PHE A 297 -6.49 -6.44 -12.17
C PHE A 297 -5.91 -7.34 -11.08
N ALA A 298 -6.60 -7.58 -9.98
CA ALA A 298 -6.12 -8.49 -8.93
C ALA A 298 -5.75 -9.87 -9.52
N GLY A 299 -4.50 -10.29 -9.29
CA GLY A 299 -3.91 -11.50 -9.85
C GLY A 299 -3.40 -11.38 -11.29
N ARG A 300 -3.39 -10.17 -11.88
CA ARG A 300 -3.04 -9.89 -13.29
C ARG A 300 -2.19 -8.63 -13.48
N LEU A 301 -1.65 -8.05 -12.40
CA LEU A 301 -0.82 -6.84 -12.47
C LEU A 301 0.59 -7.06 -13.00
N ILE A 302 1.05 -8.32 -13.04
CA ILE A 302 2.39 -8.72 -13.45
C ILE A 302 2.37 -9.70 -14.62
#